data_AF-A0A396YPF0-F1
#
_entry.id   AF-A0A396YPF0-F1
#
_cell.length_a   1.000
_cell.length_b   1.000
_cell.length_c   1.000
_cell.angle_alpha   90.00
_cell.angle_beta   90.00
_cell.angle_gamma   90.00
#
_symmetry.space_group_name_H-M   'P 1'
#
loop_
_entity.id
_entity.type
_entity.pdbx_description
1 polymer ?
#
loop_
_entity_poly.entity_id
_entity_poly.type
_entity_poly.pdbx_seq_one_letter_code
_entity_poly.pdbx_strand_id
1 'polypeptide(L)'
;MKKVMRIVSVLLVFFITSVLSASGGGSSSKPLTGTYPIVLAHGLFGWGNGSTVIDYWGGNAAYLTSQGATVLTPSVTALNSSSNRASQLKTAILAAMAANNYTGKVHIIGHSQGGLDARYMVSNLSMSSKVATVTTLNTPHQGSPVANIVATVIPSWALPYVSTVLNAVIGFVYGDSSQNATAALKLLTTDGVKALNAASPNVSGVKYFSYGSTISVPDLIQHPAMGIIYPICAIGAPFYGMSIANDGVVPDSSQRWGTWKGGPSIPLLTTGIDHLEATNALHLGQLWYDTNDYFLKMASNAKSNQ
;
A
#
# COMPACT_ATOMS: atom_id res chain seq x y z
N MET A 1 46.30 3.84 -31.32
CA MET A 1 45.31 4.48 -32.22
C MET A 1 43.95 4.47 -31.54
N LYS A 2 43.40 5.67 -31.28
CA LYS A 2 42.10 5.92 -30.65
C LYS A 2 40.95 5.71 -31.67
N LYS A 3 39.82 5.13 -31.26
CA LYS A 3 38.49 5.30 -31.88
C LYS A 3 37.44 5.21 -30.76
N VAL A 4 37.10 6.35 -30.14
CA VAL A 4 36.04 7.31 -30.50
C VAL A 4 34.65 6.85 -30.05
N MET A 5 34.24 7.58 -29.02
CA MET A 5 32.96 7.66 -28.34
C MET A 5 31.91 8.38 -29.21
N ARG A 6 30.64 7.94 -29.15
CA ARG A 6 29.49 8.74 -29.59
C ARG A 6 28.43 8.71 -28.50
N ILE A 7 28.51 9.71 -27.62
CA ILE A 7 27.41 10.15 -26.77
C ILE A 7 26.63 11.17 -27.60
N VAL A 8 25.33 10.92 -27.78
CA VAL A 8 24.41 11.89 -28.38
C VAL A 8 23.89 12.78 -27.25
N SER A 9 24.42 14.00 -27.18
CA SER A 9 23.93 15.05 -26.29
C SER A 9 22.79 15.79 -26.98
N VAL A 10 21.57 15.71 -26.44
CA VAL A 10 20.48 16.63 -26.79
C VAL A 10 20.54 17.79 -25.81
N LEU A 11 20.91 18.96 -26.34
CA LEU A 11 20.87 20.26 -25.64
C LEU A 11 19.41 20.72 -25.52
N LEU A 12 18.90 20.81 -24.30
CA LEU A 12 17.68 21.57 -24.00
C LEU A 12 18.08 22.83 -23.22
N VAL A 13 17.94 23.98 -23.86
CA VAL A 13 18.22 25.30 -23.30
C VAL A 13 17.07 25.69 -22.36
N PHE A 14 17.36 25.79 -21.05
CA PHE A 14 16.44 26.39 -20.09
C PHE A 14 16.67 27.91 -20.04
N PHE A 15 15.67 28.69 -20.45
CA PHE A 15 15.57 30.10 -20.09
C PHE A 15 15.20 30.19 -18.60
N ILE A 16 16.12 30.68 -17.78
CA ILE A 16 15.85 31.04 -16.39
C ILE A 16 15.28 32.46 -16.39
N THR A 17 13.97 32.60 -16.24
CA THR A 17 13.36 33.84 -15.74
C THR A 17 13.13 33.69 -14.25
N SER A 18 13.90 34.42 -13.45
CA SER A 18 13.76 34.49 -12.00
C SER A 18 12.45 35.17 -11.61
N VAL A 19 11.44 34.38 -11.26
CA VAL A 19 10.27 34.86 -10.52
C VAL A 19 10.64 34.86 -9.03
N LEU A 20 10.92 36.04 -8.50
CA LEU A 20 11.00 36.30 -7.06
C LEU A 20 9.66 35.89 -6.42
N SER A 21 9.63 34.73 -5.77
CA SER A 21 8.52 34.36 -4.90
C SER A 21 8.71 35.09 -3.57
N ALA A 22 7.89 36.10 -3.34
CA ALA A 22 7.75 36.76 -2.06
C ALA A 22 7.33 35.73 -0.99
N SER A 23 8.12 35.61 0.07
CA SER A 23 7.79 34.80 1.25
C SER A 23 6.70 35.50 2.06
N GLY A 24 5.45 35.21 1.72
CA GLY A 24 4.31 35.53 2.58
C GLY A 24 4.36 34.66 3.84
N GLY A 25 4.66 35.28 4.98
CA GLY A 25 4.48 34.70 6.30
C GLY A 25 3.00 34.51 6.61
N GLY A 26 2.40 33.45 6.07
CA GLY A 26 1.07 32.98 6.44
C GLY A 26 1.20 31.95 7.56
N SER A 27 0.68 32.25 8.74
CA SER A 27 0.40 31.23 9.75
C SER A 27 -0.84 30.44 9.28
N SER A 28 -0.65 29.57 8.29
CA SER A 28 -1.69 28.60 7.92
C SER A 28 -1.66 27.49 8.96
N SER A 29 -2.70 27.37 9.78
CA SER A 29 -2.91 26.18 10.60
C SER A 29 -2.79 24.95 9.70
N LYS A 30 -1.83 24.07 9.99
CA LYS A 30 -1.62 22.87 9.19
C LYS A 30 -2.87 21.98 9.23
N PRO A 31 -3.26 21.33 8.11
CA PRO A 31 -4.56 20.68 8.01
C PRO A 31 -4.69 19.42 8.89
N LEU A 32 -3.59 18.73 9.18
CA LEU A 32 -3.60 17.54 10.05
C LEU A 32 -3.42 17.94 11.51
N THR A 33 -4.53 18.33 12.14
CA THR A 33 -4.61 18.62 13.57
C THR A 33 -4.82 17.34 14.40
N GLY A 34 -4.57 17.40 15.71
CA GLY A 34 -4.78 16.27 16.63
C GLY A 34 -3.52 15.52 17.04
N THR A 35 -3.57 14.87 18.20
CA THR A 35 -2.37 14.35 18.89
C THR A 35 -2.00 12.92 18.55
N TYR A 36 -2.88 12.17 17.87
CA TYR A 36 -2.66 10.74 17.59
C TYR A 36 -1.74 10.56 16.39
N PRO A 37 -0.57 9.89 16.52
CA PRO A 37 0.32 9.63 15.40
C PRO A 37 -0.34 8.79 14.31
N ILE A 38 0.11 8.97 13.06
CA ILE A 38 -0.28 8.14 11.92
C ILE A 38 0.81 7.10 11.69
N VAL A 39 0.44 5.83 11.69
CA VAL A 39 1.30 4.70 11.36
C VAL A 39 1.01 4.27 9.93
N LEU A 40 2.02 4.33 9.05
CA LEU A 40 1.93 3.78 7.71
C LEU A 40 2.48 2.34 7.73
N ALA A 41 1.58 1.36 7.58
CA ALA A 41 1.91 -0.06 7.62
C ALA A 41 2.00 -0.64 6.21
N HIS A 42 3.21 -1.03 5.79
CA HIS A 42 3.47 -1.52 4.44
C HIS A 42 2.93 -2.94 4.21
N GLY A 43 2.73 -3.32 2.94
CA GLY A 43 2.34 -4.66 2.52
C GLY A 43 3.52 -5.61 2.28
N LEU A 44 3.25 -6.65 1.49
CA LEU A 44 4.29 -7.54 0.94
C LEU A 44 5.40 -6.72 0.28
N PHE A 45 6.63 -7.24 0.37
CA PHE A 45 7.81 -6.61 -0.25
C PHE A 45 8.05 -5.16 0.20
N GLY A 46 7.50 -4.75 1.33
CA GLY A 46 7.79 -3.44 1.89
C GLY A 46 9.10 -3.44 2.68
N TRP A 47 9.83 -2.35 2.54
CA TRP A 47 11.09 -2.05 3.21
C TRP A 47 10.85 -0.81 4.08
N GLY A 48 11.23 -0.85 5.35
CA GLY A 48 11.25 0.34 6.19
C GLY A 48 12.54 1.13 6.04
N ASN A 49 12.66 2.22 6.81
CA ASN A 49 13.74 3.22 6.75
C ASN A 49 15.19 2.67 6.96
N GLY A 50 15.36 1.35 7.15
CA GLY A 50 16.67 0.69 7.19
C GLY A 50 17.26 0.36 5.81
N SER A 51 16.48 0.49 4.73
CA SER A 51 17.00 0.46 3.36
C SER A 51 17.11 1.89 2.85
N THR A 52 18.32 2.45 2.82
CA THR A 52 18.62 3.83 2.42
C THR A 52 18.41 4.11 0.92
N VAL A 53 17.78 3.20 0.17
CA VAL A 53 17.75 3.24 -1.29
C VAL A 53 16.32 3.30 -1.88
N ILE A 54 15.27 2.89 -1.16
CA ILE A 54 13.90 2.82 -1.72
C ILE A 54 12.82 3.25 -0.70
N ASP A 55 12.07 4.31 -1.03
CA ASP A 55 10.91 4.78 -0.25
C ASP A 55 9.61 4.07 -0.69
N TYR A 56 9.07 3.22 0.19
CA TYR A 56 7.79 2.52 -0.03
C TYR A 56 6.60 3.48 -0.16
N TRP A 57 6.68 4.63 0.50
CA TRP A 57 5.61 5.63 0.55
C TRP A 57 5.88 6.82 -0.37
N GLY A 58 6.98 6.81 -1.14
CA GLY A 58 7.31 7.83 -2.15
C GLY A 58 7.15 9.27 -1.69
N GLY A 59 7.59 9.62 -0.49
CA GLY A 59 7.47 10.95 0.08
C GLY A 59 6.15 11.26 0.78
N ASN A 60 5.13 10.39 0.71
CA ASN A 60 3.84 10.62 1.38
C ASN A 60 4.00 10.76 2.90
N ALA A 61 4.92 10.03 3.54
CA ALA A 61 5.21 10.17 4.97
C ALA A 61 5.76 11.57 5.31
N ALA A 62 6.71 12.06 4.50
CA ALA A 62 7.28 13.39 4.64
C ALA A 62 6.23 14.48 4.36
N TYR A 63 5.39 14.28 3.35
CA TYR A 63 4.28 15.17 3.04
C TYR A 63 3.29 15.27 4.22
N LEU A 64 2.79 14.15 4.74
CA LEU A 64 1.89 14.16 5.91
C LEU A 64 2.54 14.84 7.14
N THR A 65 3.85 14.66 7.33
CA THR A 65 4.60 15.36 8.38
C THR A 65 4.64 16.87 8.13
N SER A 66 4.87 17.30 6.88
CA SER A 66 4.81 18.71 6.50
C SER A 66 3.43 19.32 6.78
N GLN A 67 2.36 18.51 6.62
CA GLN A 67 0.97 18.85 6.89
C GLN A 67 0.56 18.76 8.37
N GLY A 68 1.49 18.47 9.28
CA GLY A 68 1.30 18.62 10.74
C GLY A 68 1.14 17.33 11.53
N ALA A 69 1.12 16.16 10.89
CA ALA A 69 1.02 14.89 11.59
C ALA A 69 2.38 14.39 12.10
N THR A 70 2.41 13.74 13.26
CA THR A 70 3.49 12.78 13.59
C THR A 70 3.25 11.50 12.79
N VAL A 71 4.23 11.08 12.00
CA VAL A 71 4.12 9.89 11.13
C VAL A 71 5.17 8.86 11.51
N LEU A 72 4.75 7.60 11.62
CA LEU A 72 5.58 6.44 11.90
C LEU A 72 5.54 5.48 10.70
N THR A 73 6.71 5.03 10.23
CA THR A 73 6.85 4.09 9.11
C THR A 73 7.58 2.81 9.56
N PRO A 74 6.97 2.00 10.46
CA PRO A 74 7.62 0.80 10.98
C PRO A 74 7.92 -0.20 9.86
N SER A 75 9.10 -0.83 9.93
CA SER A 75 9.45 -1.96 9.08
C SER A 75 9.00 -3.26 9.73
N VAL A 76 8.38 -4.13 8.95
CA VAL A 76 8.16 -5.54 9.30
C VAL A 76 8.76 -6.42 8.22
N THR A 77 8.87 -7.72 8.47
CA THR A 77 9.34 -8.68 7.46
C THR A 77 8.48 -8.60 6.20
N ALA A 78 9.15 -8.68 5.04
CA ALA A 78 8.53 -8.51 3.73
C ALA A 78 7.61 -9.67 3.34
N LEU A 79 7.90 -10.89 3.80
CA LEU A 79 7.25 -12.13 3.38
C LEU A 79 6.94 -13.04 4.57
N ASN A 80 5.78 -12.84 5.20
CA ASN A 80 5.29 -13.74 6.26
C ASN A 80 3.77 -13.65 6.44
N SER A 81 3.21 -14.47 7.33
CA SER A 81 1.81 -14.37 7.74
C SER A 81 1.51 -13.05 8.45
N SER A 82 0.26 -12.60 8.43
CA SER A 82 -0.17 -11.41 9.17
C SER A 82 -0.06 -11.60 10.67
N SER A 83 -0.09 -12.83 11.21
CA SER A 83 0.14 -13.05 12.64
C SER A 83 1.56 -12.62 13.06
N ASN A 84 2.57 -13.03 12.28
CA ASN A 84 3.96 -12.69 12.55
C ASN A 84 4.24 -11.21 12.26
N ARG A 85 3.76 -10.70 11.12
CA ARG A 85 3.94 -9.28 10.75
C ARG A 85 3.22 -8.35 11.71
N ALA A 86 2.02 -8.69 12.18
CA ALA A 86 1.29 -7.94 13.20
C ALA A 86 2.03 -7.88 14.55
N SER A 87 2.71 -8.95 14.94
CA SER A 87 3.53 -8.96 16.17
C SER A 87 4.71 -7.98 16.08
N GLN A 88 5.37 -7.95 14.92
CA GLN A 88 6.45 -6.99 14.64
C GLN A 88 5.91 -5.55 14.58
N LEU A 89 4.78 -5.34 13.90
CA LEU A 89 4.11 -4.04 13.81
C LEU A 89 3.74 -3.51 15.21
N LYS A 90 3.14 -4.36 16.06
CA LYS A 90 2.83 -4.05 17.46
C LYS A 90 4.09 -3.62 18.22
N THR A 91 5.14 -4.42 18.13
CA THR A 91 6.41 -4.17 18.82
C THR A 91 6.98 -2.80 18.42
N ALA A 92 7.01 -2.51 17.11
CA ALA A 92 7.52 -1.24 16.61
C ALA A 92 6.67 -0.03 17.07
N ILE A 93 5.35 -0.15 17.04
CA ILE A 93 4.44 0.92 17.51
C ILE A 93 4.68 1.16 19.00
N LEU A 94 4.66 0.12 19.84
CA LEU A 94 4.83 0.28 21.29
C LEU A 94 6.21 0.83 21.64
N ALA A 95 7.27 0.42 20.94
CA ALA A 95 8.60 0.97 21.11
C ALA A 95 8.65 2.47 20.77
N ALA A 96 8.06 2.88 19.65
CA ALA A 96 7.97 4.29 19.27
C ALA A 96 7.15 5.11 20.28
N MET A 97 6.04 4.56 20.78
CA MET A 97 5.24 5.21 21.82
C MET A 97 6.04 5.41 23.10
N ALA A 98 6.75 4.37 23.58
CA ALA A 98 7.57 4.43 24.78
C ALA A 98 8.74 5.42 24.63
N ALA A 99 9.45 5.39 23.50
CA ALA A 99 10.57 6.30 23.22
C ALA A 99 10.16 7.78 23.21
N ASN A 100 8.88 8.07 22.96
CA ASN A 100 8.33 9.43 22.94
C ASN A 100 7.45 9.75 24.16
N ASN A 101 7.46 8.91 25.21
CA ASN A 101 6.58 9.05 26.39
C ASN A 101 5.10 9.26 26.03
N TYR A 102 4.64 8.62 24.94
CA TYR A 102 3.29 8.77 24.40
C TYR A 102 2.38 7.64 24.87
N THR A 103 1.25 7.97 25.50
CA THR A 103 0.33 6.98 26.08
C THR A 103 -1.02 6.87 25.38
N GLY A 104 -1.29 7.74 24.40
CA GLY A 104 -2.55 7.82 23.65
C GLY A 104 -2.74 6.69 22.64
N LYS A 105 -3.46 6.97 21.55
CA LYS A 105 -3.75 6.03 20.47
C LYS A 105 -3.06 6.42 19.17
N VAL A 106 -2.98 5.50 18.24
CA VAL A 106 -2.50 5.76 16.87
C VAL A 106 -3.62 5.57 15.85
N HIS A 107 -3.48 6.23 14.71
CA HIS A 107 -4.20 5.92 13.48
C HIS A 107 -3.32 5.04 12.61
N ILE A 108 -3.87 3.98 12.01
CA ILE A 108 -3.12 3.14 11.08
C ILE A 108 -3.66 3.34 9.67
N ILE A 109 -2.77 3.54 8.70
CA ILE A 109 -3.05 3.43 7.26
C ILE A 109 -2.23 2.25 6.75
N GLY A 110 -2.89 1.12 6.50
CA GLY A 110 -2.25 -0.12 6.05
C GLY A 110 -2.48 -0.35 4.57
N HIS A 111 -1.40 -0.47 3.79
CA HIS A 111 -1.47 -0.80 2.38
C HIS A 111 -1.40 -2.31 2.15
N SER A 112 -2.19 -2.85 1.22
CA SER A 112 -2.11 -4.26 0.81
C SER A 112 -2.18 -5.18 2.04
N GLN A 113 -1.24 -6.11 2.23
CA GLN A 113 -1.19 -6.97 3.42
C GLN A 113 -1.03 -6.20 4.75
N GLY A 114 -0.47 -4.98 4.75
CA GLY A 114 -0.34 -4.15 5.94
C GLY A 114 -1.68 -3.81 6.59
N GLY A 115 -2.76 -3.73 5.80
CA GLY A 115 -4.12 -3.60 6.33
C GLY A 115 -4.63 -4.86 7.04
N LEU A 116 -4.23 -6.05 6.58
CA LEU A 116 -4.54 -7.32 7.26
C LEU A 116 -3.74 -7.45 8.56
N ASP A 117 -2.47 -7.03 8.57
CA ASP A 117 -1.63 -7.03 9.77
C ASP A 117 -2.22 -6.12 10.84
N ALA A 118 -2.65 -4.90 10.46
CA ALA A 118 -3.28 -3.96 11.37
C ALA A 118 -4.56 -4.52 11.99
N ARG A 119 -5.42 -5.16 11.17
CA ARG A 119 -6.64 -5.83 11.66
C ARG A 119 -6.33 -6.98 12.61
N TYR A 120 -5.39 -7.85 12.25
CA TYR A 120 -4.97 -8.95 13.09
C TYR A 120 -4.42 -8.44 14.43
N MET A 121 -3.55 -7.42 14.39
CA MET A 121 -2.97 -6.81 15.57
C MET A 121 -4.03 -6.27 16.53
N VAL A 122 -5.01 -5.53 16.00
CA VAL A 122 -6.10 -4.95 16.80
C VAL A 122 -6.97 -6.03 17.42
N SER A 123 -7.35 -7.05 16.64
CA SER A 123 -8.27 -8.11 17.09
C SER A 123 -7.62 -9.10 18.05
N ASN A 124 -6.36 -9.47 17.81
CA ASN A 124 -5.75 -10.65 18.44
C ASN A 124 -4.57 -10.32 19.35
N LEU A 125 -3.98 -9.12 19.25
CA LEU A 125 -2.75 -8.78 19.98
C LEU A 125 -2.94 -7.65 21.00
N SER A 126 -4.17 -7.45 21.49
CA SER A 126 -4.51 -6.48 22.55
C SER A 126 -4.15 -5.03 22.21
N MET A 127 -4.26 -4.64 20.94
CA MET A 127 -3.96 -3.28 20.48
C MET A 127 -5.20 -2.40 20.28
N SER A 128 -6.42 -2.91 20.53
CA SER A 128 -7.66 -2.13 20.40
C SER A 128 -7.71 -0.88 21.28
N SER A 129 -7.12 -0.92 22.47
CA SER A 129 -7.03 0.25 23.37
C SER A 129 -5.99 1.28 22.93
N LYS A 130 -5.10 0.93 21.99
CA LYS A 130 -4.00 1.77 21.47
C LYS A 130 -4.21 2.21 20.03
N VAL A 131 -5.31 1.81 19.39
CA VAL A 131 -5.61 2.16 17.99
C VAL A 131 -6.96 2.86 17.93
N ALA A 132 -7.02 4.04 17.31
CA ALA A 132 -8.25 4.78 17.11
C ALA A 132 -8.94 4.39 15.79
N THR A 133 -8.16 4.30 14.72
CA THR A 133 -8.64 3.93 13.39
C THR A 133 -7.73 2.94 12.71
N VAL A 134 -8.32 2.00 11.97
CA VAL A 134 -7.64 1.20 10.95
C VAL A 134 -8.21 1.62 9.60
N THR A 135 -7.40 2.31 8.81
CA THR A 135 -7.66 2.63 7.41
C THR A 135 -6.87 1.66 6.56
N THR A 136 -7.52 0.99 5.61
CA THR A 136 -6.85 0.12 4.64
C THR A 136 -6.83 0.75 3.26
N LEU A 137 -5.77 0.49 2.50
CA LEU A 137 -5.59 0.94 1.12
C LEU A 137 -5.26 -0.29 0.27
N ASN A 138 -6.10 -0.59 -0.72
CA ASN A 138 -5.89 -1.70 -1.66
C ASN A 138 -5.64 -3.06 -0.96
N THR A 139 -6.17 -3.24 0.25
CA THR A 139 -5.96 -4.46 1.04
C THR A 139 -6.83 -5.59 0.51
N PRO A 140 -6.29 -6.80 0.26
CA PRO A 140 -7.08 -7.94 -0.21
C PRO A 140 -7.90 -8.56 0.93
N HIS A 141 -8.97 -7.90 1.38
CA HIS A 141 -9.83 -8.37 2.48
C HIS A 141 -10.63 -9.62 2.15
N GLN A 142 -10.72 -10.01 0.88
CA GLN A 142 -11.33 -11.27 0.45
C GLN A 142 -10.31 -12.19 -0.22
N GLY A 143 -9.02 -11.82 -0.22
CA GLY A 143 -7.95 -12.50 -0.94
C GLY A 143 -7.72 -11.95 -2.35
N SER A 144 -6.76 -12.55 -3.03
CA SER A 144 -6.38 -12.23 -4.41
C SER A 144 -6.33 -13.50 -5.27
N PRO A 145 -6.99 -13.52 -6.45
CA PRO A 145 -6.87 -14.64 -7.39
C PRO A 145 -5.43 -14.90 -7.83
N VAL A 146 -4.58 -13.86 -7.88
CA VAL A 146 -3.15 -13.99 -8.19
C VAL A 146 -2.45 -14.87 -7.15
N ALA A 147 -2.76 -14.68 -5.86
CA ALA A 147 -2.20 -15.50 -4.79
C ALA A 147 -2.67 -16.96 -4.86
N ASN A 148 -3.92 -17.22 -5.24
CA ASN A 148 -4.44 -18.58 -5.42
C ASN A 148 -3.67 -19.35 -6.51
N ILE A 149 -3.36 -18.70 -7.64
CA ILE A 149 -2.61 -19.30 -8.76
C ILE A 149 -1.18 -19.64 -8.33
N VAL A 150 -0.52 -18.75 -7.58
CA VAL A 150 0.83 -19.01 -7.06
C VAL A 150 0.83 -20.14 -6.03
N ALA A 151 -0.20 -20.21 -5.18
CA ALA A 151 -0.27 -21.12 -4.04
C ALA A 151 -0.64 -22.58 -4.39
N THR A 152 -0.45 -23.02 -5.64
CA THR A 152 -0.70 -24.38 -6.19
C THR A 152 -2.13 -24.72 -6.58
N VAL A 153 -3.12 -23.85 -6.33
CA VAL A 153 -4.46 -23.99 -6.92
C VAL A 153 -4.42 -23.35 -8.29
N ILE A 154 -3.92 -24.11 -9.27
CA ILE A 154 -3.91 -23.68 -10.67
C ILE A 154 -5.16 -24.25 -11.34
N PRO A 155 -6.25 -23.47 -11.45
CA PRO A 155 -7.37 -23.89 -12.26
C PRO A 155 -6.95 -23.99 -13.73
N SER A 156 -7.59 -24.85 -14.51
CA SER A 156 -7.23 -25.10 -15.91
C SER A 156 -7.20 -23.84 -16.77
N TRP A 157 -8.06 -22.86 -16.47
CA TRP A 157 -8.06 -21.55 -17.14
C TRP A 157 -6.80 -20.72 -16.88
N ALA A 158 -6.12 -20.93 -15.75
CA ALA A 158 -4.95 -20.15 -15.36
C ALA A 158 -3.65 -20.69 -15.96
N LEU A 159 -3.63 -21.95 -16.44
CA LEU A 159 -2.44 -22.63 -16.97
C LEU A 159 -1.63 -21.78 -17.99
N PRO A 160 -2.24 -21.04 -18.94
CA PRO A 160 -1.50 -20.22 -19.90
C PRO A 160 -0.78 -19.02 -19.25
N TYR A 161 -1.18 -18.60 -18.05
CA TYR A 161 -0.68 -17.40 -17.38
C TYR A 161 0.24 -17.71 -16.20
N VAL A 162 0.34 -18.98 -15.80
CA VAL A 162 1.14 -19.43 -14.63
C VAL A 162 2.59 -18.98 -14.75
N SER A 163 3.22 -19.09 -15.92
CA SER A 163 4.63 -18.69 -16.09
C SER A 163 4.83 -17.18 -15.93
N THR A 164 3.88 -16.36 -16.39
CA THR A 164 3.90 -14.90 -16.22
C THR A 164 3.75 -14.52 -14.74
N VAL A 165 2.78 -15.12 -14.05
CA VAL A 165 2.55 -14.92 -12.61
C VAL A 165 3.77 -15.37 -11.82
N LEU A 166 4.26 -16.58 -12.10
CA LEU A 166 5.42 -17.13 -11.44
C LEU A 166 6.64 -16.27 -11.73
N ASN A 167 6.98 -15.88 -12.96
CA ASN A 167 8.16 -15.04 -13.22
C ASN A 167 8.05 -13.65 -12.59
N ALA A 168 6.86 -13.03 -12.60
CA ALA A 168 6.63 -11.75 -11.96
C ALA A 168 6.74 -11.85 -10.42
N VAL A 169 6.29 -12.94 -9.81
CA VAL A 169 6.35 -13.13 -8.34
C VAL A 169 7.72 -13.69 -7.91
N ILE A 170 8.25 -14.69 -8.60
CA ILE A 170 9.57 -15.32 -8.42
C ILE A 170 10.69 -14.28 -8.60
N GLY A 171 10.64 -13.41 -9.60
CA GLY A 171 11.64 -12.35 -9.77
C GLY A 171 11.76 -11.43 -8.55
N PHE A 172 10.65 -11.24 -7.82
CA PHE A 172 10.61 -10.48 -6.57
C PHE A 172 10.88 -11.33 -5.32
N VAL A 173 10.47 -12.61 -5.30
CA VAL A 173 10.62 -13.53 -4.17
C VAL A 173 12.03 -14.14 -4.09
N TYR A 174 12.69 -14.45 -5.21
CA TYR A 174 14.02 -15.07 -5.25
C TYR A 174 15.17 -14.10 -4.98
N GLY A 175 14.89 -12.79 -4.86
CA GLY A 175 15.86 -11.79 -4.39
C GLY A 175 16.02 -11.75 -2.86
N ASP A 176 15.20 -12.49 -2.11
CA ASP A 176 15.17 -12.47 -0.64
C ASP A 176 15.32 -13.91 -0.09
N SER A 177 16.25 -14.09 0.86
CA SER A 177 16.56 -15.38 1.49
C SER A 177 15.63 -15.72 2.67
N SER A 178 14.59 -14.90 2.91
CA SER A 178 13.68 -15.12 4.03
C SER A 178 12.70 -16.28 3.82
N GLN A 179 12.80 -17.25 4.72
CA GLN A 179 11.87 -18.38 4.82
C GLN A 179 10.48 -17.84 5.20
N ASN A 180 9.46 -18.23 4.42
CA ASN A 180 8.00 -18.06 4.61
C ASN A 180 7.25 -17.25 3.52
N ALA A 181 7.83 -17.03 2.33
CA ALA A 181 7.08 -16.60 1.15
C ALA A 181 5.81 -17.44 0.92
N THR A 182 5.90 -18.76 1.12
CA THR A 182 4.76 -19.69 1.09
C THR A 182 3.67 -19.33 2.09
N ALA A 183 4.01 -18.91 3.31
CA ALA A 183 3.04 -18.52 4.33
C ALA A 183 2.34 -17.20 3.96
N ALA A 184 3.09 -16.25 3.40
CA ALA A 184 2.54 -14.98 2.93
C ALA A 184 1.59 -15.20 1.75
N LEU A 185 1.98 -16.00 0.76
CA LEU A 185 1.15 -16.35 -0.39
C LEU A 185 -0.09 -17.14 0.02
N LYS A 186 0.06 -18.15 0.89
CA LYS A 186 -1.07 -18.94 1.42
C LYS A 186 -2.08 -18.05 2.14
N LEU A 187 -1.61 -17.09 2.94
CA LEU A 187 -2.47 -16.14 3.62
C LEU A 187 -3.33 -15.33 2.64
N LEU A 188 -2.75 -14.86 1.54
CA LEU A 188 -3.41 -13.95 0.60
C LEU A 188 -4.35 -14.63 -0.38
N THR A 189 -4.39 -15.97 -0.37
CA THR A 189 -5.46 -16.72 -1.03
C THR A 189 -6.83 -16.39 -0.44
N THR A 190 -7.88 -16.61 -1.22
CA THR A 190 -9.27 -16.44 -0.75
C THR A 190 -9.59 -17.23 0.52
N ASP A 191 -9.15 -18.49 0.61
CA ASP A 191 -9.32 -19.32 1.81
C ASP A 191 -8.49 -18.82 2.99
N GLY A 192 -7.25 -18.41 2.74
CA GLY A 192 -6.37 -17.85 3.77
C GLY A 192 -6.96 -16.58 4.41
N VAL A 193 -7.46 -15.65 3.59
CA VAL A 193 -8.07 -14.42 4.10
C VAL A 193 -9.43 -14.69 4.72
N LYS A 194 -10.21 -15.65 4.20
CA LYS A 194 -11.47 -16.08 4.85
C LYS A 194 -11.23 -16.57 6.28
N ALA A 195 -10.20 -17.40 6.48
CA ALA A 195 -9.79 -17.84 7.81
C ALA A 195 -9.32 -16.67 8.70
N LEU A 196 -8.51 -15.75 8.16
CA LEU A 196 -8.09 -14.55 8.89
C LEU A 196 -9.29 -13.68 9.30
N ASN A 197 -10.26 -13.49 8.41
CA ASN A 197 -11.45 -12.68 8.69
C ASN A 197 -12.30 -13.28 9.82
N ALA A 198 -12.47 -14.60 9.83
CA ALA A 198 -13.18 -15.30 10.91
C ALA A 198 -12.44 -15.14 12.25
N ALA A 199 -11.11 -15.17 12.25
CA ALA A 199 -10.28 -15.02 13.43
C ALA A 199 -10.01 -13.55 13.83
N SER A 200 -10.33 -12.57 12.97
CA SER A 200 -9.99 -11.16 13.17
C SER A 200 -11.19 -10.25 12.86
N PRO A 201 -12.29 -10.37 13.63
CA PRO A 201 -13.43 -9.47 13.51
C PRO A 201 -13.04 -8.03 13.87
N ASN A 202 -13.90 -7.07 13.48
CA ASN A 202 -13.74 -5.69 13.93
C ASN A 202 -13.97 -5.60 15.45
N VAL A 203 -13.11 -4.86 16.14
CA VAL A 203 -13.21 -4.65 17.59
C VAL A 203 -13.98 -3.37 17.87
N SER A 204 -14.93 -3.43 18.81
CA SER A 204 -15.67 -2.25 19.28
C SER A 204 -14.72 -1.17 19.81
N GLY A 205 -15.02 0.09 19.52
CA GLY A 205 -14.19 1.24 19.91
C GLY A 205 -13.03 1.55 18.96
N VAL A 206 -12.82 0.75 17.91
CA VAL A 206 -11.92 1.05 16.78
C VAL A 206 -12.76 1.29 15.53
N LYS A 207 -12.43 2.36 14.78
CA LYS A 207 -13.12 2.67 13.52
C LYS A 207 -12.37 2.08 12.34
N TYR A 208 -13.10 1.48 11.40
CA TYR A 208 -12.52 0.80 10.24
C TYR A 208 -12.97 1.48 8.96
N PHE A 209 -12.01 1.91 8.15
CA PHE A 209 -12.22 2.52 6.85
C PHE A 209 -11.42 1.76 5.79
N SER A 210 -11.91 1.75 4.56
CA SER A 210 -11.10 1.28 3.44
C SER A 210 -11.22 2.20 2.23
N TYR A 211 -10.11 2.27 1.52
CA TYR A 211 -9.85 3.03 0.31
C TYR A 211 -9.22 2.09 -0.71
N GLY A 212 -9.27 2.48 -1.97
CA GLY A 212 -8.79 1.61 -3.03
C GLY A 212 -8.50 2.33 -4.32
N SER A 213 -8.01 1.59 -5.30
CA SER A 213 -7.82 2.07 -6.66
C SER A 213 -8.02 0.92 -7.64
N THR A 214 -8.17 1.27 -8.91
CA THR A 214 -8.31 0.30 -10.00
C THR A 214 -7.61 0.81 -11.25
N ILE A 215 -7.08 -0.12 -12.01
CA ILE A 215 -6.68 0.10 -13.40
C ILE A 215 -7.96 0.10 -14.26
N SER A 216 -8.14 1.14 -15.06
CA SER A 216 -9.24 1.25 -16.04
C SER A 216 -8.84 0.70 -17.40
N VAL A 217 -7.60 0.94 -17.82
CA VAL A 217 -6.99 0.37 -19.04
C VAL A 217 -5.61 -0.18 -18.67
N PRO A 218 -5.33 -1.48 -18.83
CA PRO A 218 -4.04 -2.07 -18.47
C PRO A 218 -2.97 -1.80 -19.53
N ASP A 219 -2.71 -0.52 -19.81
CA ASP A 219 -1.61 -0.14 -20.70
C ASP A 219 -0.27 -0.30 -19.98
N LEU A 220 0.73 -0.77 -20.73
CA LEU A 220 2.04 -1.11 -20.17
C LEU A 220 2.96 0.11 -20.05
N ILE A 221 2.50 1.31 -20.39
CA ILE A 221 3.27 2.55 -20.23
C ILE A 221 3.04 3.10 -18.83
N GLN A 222 1.77 3.23 -18.42
CA GLN A 222 1.42 3.66 -17.07
C GLN A 222 1.62 2.53 -16.07
N HIS A 223 1.22 1.30 -16.43
CA HIS A 223 1.23 0.15 -15.52
C HIS A 223 2.15 -0.99 -16.01
N PRO A 224 3.47 -0.78 -16.12
CA PRO A 224 4.38 -1.74 -16.76
C PRO A 224 4.41 -3.11 -16.06
N ALA A 225 4.28 -3.15 -14.73
CA ALA A 225 4.23 -4.39 -13.96
C ALA A 225 2.78 -4.84 -13.73
N MET A 226 1.93 -3.96 -13.20
CA MET A 226 0.58 -4.31 -12.81
C MET A 226 -0.34 -4.55 -14.02
N GLY A 227 -0.11 -3.92 -15.16
CA GLY A 227 -0.83 -4.17 -16.41
C GLY A 227 -0.58 -5.58 -16.96
N ILE A 228 0.59 -6.18 -16.71
CA ILE A 228 0.88 -7.59 -17.07
C ILE A 228 0.09 -8.55 -16.18
N ILE A 229 -0.07 -8.22 -14.90
CA ILE A 229 -0.73 -9.10 -13.91
C ILE A 229 -2.26 -8.90 -13.94
N TYR A 230 -2.73 -7.71 -14.32
CA TYR A 230 -4.14 -7.32 -14.35
C TYR A 230 -5.07 -8.36 -14.99
N PRO A 231 -4.78 -8.93 -16.19
CA PRO A 231 -5.66 -9.92 -16.80
C PRO A 231 -5.85 -11.17 -15.93
N ILE A 232 -4.82 -11.60 -15.20
CA ILE A 232 -4.91 -12.74 -14.30
C ILE A 232 -5.88 -12.44 -13.16
N CYS A 233 -5.77 -11.26 -12.57
CA CYS A 233 -6.67 -10.83 -11.50
C CYS A 233 -8.11 -10.70 -12.02
N ALA A 234 -8.29 -10.06 -13.18
CA ALA A 234 -9.60 -9.85 -13.81
C ALA A 234 -10.29 -11.16 -14.20
N ILE A 235 -9.56 -12.11 -14.81
CA ILE A 235 -10.09 -13.43 -15.19
C ILE A 235 -10.38 -14.27 -13.94
N GLY A 236 -9.51 -14.20 -12.93
CA GLY A 236 -9.63 -15.01 -11.73
C GLY A 236 -10.72 -14.57 -10.76
N ALA A 237 -10.98 -13.26 -10.66
CA ALA A 237 -11.90 -12.68 -9.69
C ALA A 237 -13.33 -13.29 -9.75
N PRO A 238 -13.97 -13.47 -10.92
CA PRO A 238 -15.30 -14.07 -11.01
C PRO A 238 -15.40 -15.49 -10.41
N PHE A 239 -14.34 -16.29 -10.45
CA PHE A 239 -14.33 -17.64 -9.87
C PHE A 239 -14.47 -17.63 -8.34
N TYR A 240 -14.22 -16.49 -7.72
CA TYR A 240 -14.35 -16.27 -6.28
C TYR A 240 -15.47 -15.27 -5.94
N GLY A 241 -16.36 -14.96 -6.89
CA GLY A 241 -17.47 -14.02 -6.69
C GLY A 241 -17.03 -12.56 -6.54
N MET A 242 -15.85 -12.20 -7.07
CA MET A 242 -15.28 -10.85 -6.99
C MET A 242 -15.43 -10.07 -8.30
N SER A 243 -15.33 -8.74 -8.20
CA SER A 243 -15.34 -7.82 -9.34
C SER A 243 -14.15 -8.04 -10.27
N ILE A 244 -14.35 -7.92 -11.59
CA ILE A 244 -13.25 -7.93 -12.57
C ILE A 244 -12.38 -6.66 -12.46
N ALA A 245 -12.94 -5.55 -11.98
CA ALA A 245 -12.19 -4.32 -11.76
C ALA A 245 -11.15 -4.56 -10.65
N ASN A 246 -9.89 -4.21 -10.90
CA ASN A 246 -8.78 -4.49 -9.98
C ASN A 246 -7.62 -3.51 -10.21
N ASP A 247 -6.69 -3.46 -9.27
CA ASP A 247 -5.48 -2.61 -9.31
C ASP A 247 -4.25 -3.30 -9.90
N GLY A 248 -4.45 -4.42 -10.60
CA GLY A 248 -3.40 -5.34 -11.06
C GLY A 248 -3.37 -6.64 -10.28
N VAL A 249 -3.62 -6.61 -8.97
CA VAL A 249 -3.44 -7.79 -8.09
C VAL A 249 -4.58 -8.00 -7.09
N VAL A 250 -5.35 -6.97 -6.75
CA VAL A 250 -6.45 -7.03 -5.79
C VAL A 250 -7.75 -6.54 -6.46
N PRO A 251 -8.79 -7.39 -6.55
CA PRO A 251 -10.11 -6.98 -7.03
C PRO A 251 -10.71 -5.86 -6.19
N ASP A 252 -11.37 -4.89 -6.81
CA ASP A 252 -12.04 -3.76 -6.14
C ASP A 252 -12.97 -4.22 -5.01
N SER A 253 -13.76 -5.28 -5.25
CA SER A 253 -14.63 -5.83 -4.22
C SER A 253 -13.85 -6.36 -3.01
N SER A 254 -12.65 -6.91 -3.22
CA SER A 254 -11.74 -7.40 -2.17
C SER A 254 -11.11 -6.25 -1.38
N GLN A 255 -11.03 -5.03 -1.93
CA GLN A 255 -10.48 -3.85 -1.26
C GLN A 255 -11.41 -3.27 -0.17
N ARG A 256 -12.68 -3.70 -0.12
CA ARG A 256 -13.72 -3.10 0.72
C ARG A 256 -13.78 -3.75 2.10
N TRP A 257 -13.63 -2.96 3.16
CA TRP A 257 -13.76 -3.37 4.56
C TRP A 257 -14.17 -2.21 5.47
N GLY A 258 -15.06 -2.49 6.42
CA GLY A 258 -15.63 -1.42 7.25
C GLY A 258 -16.36 -0.39 6.39
N THR A 259 -16.11 0.89 6.62
CA THR A 259 -16.71 1.96 5.81
C THR A 259 -15.86 2.22 4.56
N TRP A 260 -16.39 1.87 3.39
CA TRP A 260 -15.77 2.19 2.10
C TRP A 260 -15.80 3.70 1.84
N LYS A 261 -14.65 4.26 1.45
CA LYS A 261 -14.46 5.70 1.23
C LYS A 261 -14.12 6.07 -0.22
N GLY A 262 -14.03 5.07 -1.10
CA GLY A 262 -13.72 5.25 -2.53
C GLY A 262 -12.24 5.36 -2.83
N GLY A 263 -11.93 5.74 -4.08
CA GLY A 263 -10.58 5.92 -4.58
C GLY A 263 -10.14 7.38 -4.74
N PRO A 264 -8.95 7.60 -5.33
CA PRO A 264 -8.46 8.93 -5.65
C PRO A 264 -9.23 9.54 -6.84
N SER A 265 -9.10 10.85 -7.00
CA SER A 265 -9.48 11.51 -8.25
C SER A 265 -8.51 11.12 -9.36
N ILE A 266 -9.02 10.69 -10.51
CA ILE A 266 -8.22 10.22 -11.65
C ILE A 266 -8.15 11.32 -12.72
N PRO A 267 -6.96 11.84 -13.06
CA PRO A 267 -6.81 12.79 -14.18
C PRO A 267 -7.26 12.20 -15.52
N LEU A 268 -7.63 13.06 -16.47
CA LEU A 268 -8.23 12.64 -17.75
C LEU A 268 -7.37 11.68 -18.57
N LEU A 269 -6.04 11.83 -18.52
CA LEU A 269 -5.09 11.02 -19.29
C LEU A 269 -4.58 9.80 -18.52
N THR A 270 -4.99 9.65 -17.27
CA THR A 270 -4.55 8.57 -16.39
C THR A 270 -5.46 7.37 -16.57
N THR A 271 -4.87 6.21 -16.87
CA THR A 271 -5.60 4.98 -17.21
C THR A 271 -6.01 4.15 -16.01
N GLY A 272 -6.03 4.76 -14.83
CA GLY A 272 -6.29 4.15 -13.55
C GLY A 272 -5.08 4.28 -12.63
N ILE A 273 -5.18 3.72 -11.43
CA ILE A 273 -4.08 3.72 -10.46
C ILE A 273 -3.87 2.28 -9.99
N ASP A 274 -2.67 1.78 -10.24
CA ASP A 274 -2.30 0.43 -9.89
C ASP A 274 -1.91 0.26 -8.41
N HIS A 275 -1.68 -0.98 -8.01
CA HIS A 275 -1.39 -1.36 -6.63
C HIS A 275 -0.13 -0.69 -6.04
N LEU A 276 0.88 -0.38 -6.87
CA LEU A 276 2.12 0.25 -6.40
C LEU A 276 2.02 1.78 -6.45
N GLU A 277 1.39 2.30 -7.50
CA GLU A 277 1.11 3.72 -7.67
C GLU A 277 0.24 4.27 -6.53
N ALA A 278 -0.68 3.46 -5.99
CA ALA A 278 -1.56 3.82 -4.89
C ALA A 278 -0.81 4.32 -3.63
N THR A 279 0.42 3.87 -3.37
CA THR A 279 1.26 4.37 -2.25
C THR A 279 2.35 5.32 -2.69
N ASN A 280 2.41 5.66 -3.98
CA ASN A 280 3.57 6.26 -4.62
C ASN A 280 4.84 5.44 -4.42
N ALA A 281 4.76 4.10 -4.28
CA ALA A 281 5.94 3.27 -4.09
C ALA A 281 6.95 3.54 -5.21
N LEU A 282 8.23 3.71 -4.88
CA LEU A 282 9.28 4.04 -5.85
C LEU A 282 9.01 5.34 -6.66
N HIS A 283 8.17 6.24 -6.14
CA HIS A 283 7.72 7.45 -6.82
C HIS A 283 6.93 7.19 -8.13
N LEU A 284 6.30 6.01 -8.25
CA LEU A 284 5.57 5.62 -9.46
C LEU A 284 4.22 6.33 -9.61
N GLY A 285 3.56 6.69 -8.52
CA GLY A 285 2.19 7.21 -8.54
C GLY A 285 2.07 8.69 -8.89
N GLN A 286 3.02 9.52 -8.44
CA GLN A 286 2.95 10.99 -8.56
C GLN A 286 2.96 11.50 -10.01
N LEU A 287 3.38 10.66 -10.97
CA LEU A 287 3.30 10.96 -12.40
C LEU A 287 1.87 10.89 -12.94
N TRP A 288 1.01 10.12 -12.27
CA TRP A 288 -0.31 9.73 -12.78
C TRP A 288 -1.46 10.32 -11.97
N TYR A 289 -1.26 10.66 -10.70
CA TYR A 289 -2.27 11.35 -9.89
C TYR A 289 -1.65 12.09 -8.69
N ASP A 290 -2.48 12.89 -8.01
CA ASP A 290 -2.09 13.56 -6.78
C ASP A 290 -2.09 12.59 -5.58
N THR A 291 -0.94 11.94 -5.37
CA THR A 291 -0.72 11.03 -4.24
C THR A 291 -0.84 11.75 -2.90
N ASN A 292 -0.40 13.01 -2.85
CA ASN A 292 -0.40 13.82 -1.65
C ASN A 292 -1.83 14.15 -1.20
N ASP A 293 -2.68 14.62 -2.11
CA ASP A 293 -4.11 14.85 -1.83
C ASP A 293 -4.80 13.57 -1.34
N TYR A 294 -4.48 12.43 -1.97
CA TYR A 294 -5.11 11.16 -1.59
C TYR A 294 -4.71 10.71 -0.18
N PHE A 295 -3.42 10.81 0.17
CA PHE A 295 -2.96 10.54 1.52
C PHE A 295 -3.47 11.57 2.52
N LEU A 296 -3.58 12.85 2.14
CA LEU A 296 -4.18 13.89 2.97
C LEU A 296 -5.64 13.57 3.29
N LYS A 297 -6.42 13.11 2.32
CA LYS A 297 -7.82 12.70 2.49
C LYS A 297 -7.95 11.55 3.48
N MET A 298 -7.13 10.50 3.35
CA MET A 298 -7.12 9.38 4.28
C MET A 298 -6.71 9.80 5.70
N ALA A 299 -5.64 10.59 5.81
CA ALA A 299 -5.12 11.10 7.07
C ALA A 299 -6.12 12.04 7.76
N SER A 300 -6.77 12.93 7.01
CA SER A 300 -7.78 13.86 7.53
C SER A 300 -8.99 13.10 8.06
N ASN A 301 -9.46 12.07 7.33
CA ASN A 301 -10.53 11.19 7.82
C ASN A 301 -10.11 10.41 9.07
N ALA A 302 -8.84 10.02 9.20
CA ALA A 302 -8.36 9.39 10.42
C ALA A 302 -8.36 10.38 11.60
N LYS A 303 -7.78 11.58 11.41
CA LYS A 303 -7.69 12.64 12.42
C LYS A 303 -9.06 13.16 12.88
N SER A 304 -10.04 13.22 11.99
CA SER A 304 -11.43 13.58 12.35
C SER A 304 -12.12 12.52 13.22
N ASN A 305 -11.46 11.37 13.43
CA ASN A 305 -11.98 10.21 14.13
C ASN A 305 -11.12 9.78 15.32
N GLN A 306 -10.22 10.66 15.78
CA GLN A 306 -9.45 10.51 17.01
C GLN A 306 -10.35 10.40 18.25
#